data_AF-A0A7X8YRR7-F1
#
_entry.id   AF-A0A7X8YRR7-F1
#
_cell.length_a   1.000
_cell.length_b   1.000
_cell.length_c   1.000
_cell.angle_alpha   90.00
_cell.angle_beta   90.00
_cell.angle_gamma   90.00
#
_symmetry.space_group_name_H-M   'P 1'
#
loop_
_entity.id
_entity.type
_entity.pdbx_description
1 polymer ?
#
loop_
_entity_poly.entity_id
_entity_poly.type
_entity_poly.pdbx_seq_one_letter_code
_entity_poly.pdbx_strand_id
1 'polypeptide(L)'
;MTRTRSLNWTLAALAAILLTSAACSRTPGNENHWVSAWSSAVHAPLAFMPEQAVPVLENRTLRMIVRPTIGGGRVRLRFSNACGTRPLDIGAARIALVSGDDRILAASDRPLTFSGRGSVRIPPGAPMLSDPVDLQFQPFAEIAVSVFLPAHVRDVTFHLAGQRPTYISEPGDFTAAVDIPNATTRPSWFFLSGLEVHAPDKTVTILALGDSITDGVGARQGDYRDWPNLLANRLAAQESLPPMAVVNSGIGGNRVLHDGAGPSALARFDRDVLAQPGIAGVILLEGINDIGWPRMKLPAPGPGDAAAGSAPAASPFAGELVTAQDIIAGYRQIIERAHQHGIRVFLATLLPYEGADYYTGEGETIRSAVNEWIRTGGAADGCFDFDQAVRDPGHPTRFRDGYHSGDHLHPSAAGYQAMADAVDLAVLRGIETLKAARNGEEGGKQPRP
;
A
#
# COMPACT_ATOMS: atom_id res chain seq x y z
N MET A 1 32.01 -58.42 -61.55
CA MET A 1 32.40 -59.55 -60.68
C MET A 1 32.17 -59.07 -59.25
N THR A 2 31.25 -59.52 -58.39
CA THR A 2 30.47 -60.77 -58.23
C THR A 2 29.33 -60.40 -57.25
N ARG A 3 28.05 -60.45 -57.67
CA ARG A 3 26.94 -61.27 -57.10
C ARG A 3 27.37 -62.16 -55.90
N THR A 4 26.62 -62.38 -54.80
CA THR A 4 25.17 -62.68 -54.63
C THR A 4 24.85 -62.96 -53.15
N ARG A 5 23.63 -62.60 -52.67
CA ARG A 5 22.63 -63.36 -51.83
C ARG A 5 23.10 -64.01 -50.50
N SER A 6 22.34 -64.24 -49.41
CA SER A 6 20.91 -64.36 -49.04
C SER A 6 20.90 -64.74 -47.53
N LEU A 7 20.10 -64.14 -46.64
CA LEU A 7 18.77 -64.59 -46.15
C LEU A 7 18.79 -65.44 -44.84
N ASN A 8 17.76 -65.21 -44.01
CA ASN A 8 17.22 -65.98 -42.85
C ASN A 8 17.53 -65.42 -41.46
N TRP A 9 16.67 -64.60 -40.84
CA TRP A 9 15.29 -64.80 -40.29
C TRP A 9 15.28 -65.17 -38.80
N THR A 10 14.55 -64.33 -38.03
CA THR A 10 13.76 -64.58 -36.80
C THR A 10 14.43 -64.92 -35.47
N LEU A 11 14.25 -64.02 -34.48
CA LEU A 11 13.47 -64.22 -33.23
C LEU A 11 13.67 -62.95 -32.36
N ALA A 12 12.70 -62.03 -32.35
CA ALA A 12 11.63 -61.95 -31.36
C ALA A 12 12.09 -61.44 -29.98
N ALA A 13 11.90 -60.13 -29.72
CA ALA A 13 11.58 -59.60 -28.41
C ALA A 13 10.91 -58.22 -28.59
N LEU A 14 9.58 -58.22 -28.78
CA LEU A 14 8.75 -57.05 -28.53
C LEU A 14 8.80 -56.77 -27.02
N ALA A 15 9.66 -55.84 -26.60
CA ALA A 15 9.51 -55.18 -25.31
C ALA A 15 8.45 -54.09 -25.51
N ALA A 16 7.20 -54.40 -25.15
CA ALA A 16 6.16 -53.41 -24.98
C ALA A 16 6.58 -52.47 -23.84
N ILE A 17 7.16 -51.32 -24.18
CA ILE A 17 7.28 -50.20 -23.25
C ILE A 17 5.86 -49.65 -23.08
N LEU A 18 5.14 -50.21 -22.12
CA LEU A 18 4.05 -49.52 -21.44
C LEU A 18 4.67 -48.27 -20.79
N LEU A 19 4.71 -47.17 -21.53
CA LEU A 19 4.78 -45.84 -20.96
C LEU A 19 3.47 -45.66 -20.18
N THR A 20 3.47 -46.16 -18.94
CA THR A 20 2.55 -45.66 -17.93
C THR A 20 2.90 -44.19 -17.78
N SER A 21 2.18 -43.34 -18.50
CA SER A 21 2.00 -41.95 -18.17
C SER A 21 1.43 -41.93 -16.75
N ALA A 22 2.31 -41.93 -15.76
CA ALA A 22 2.01 -41.40 -14.46
C ALA A 22 1.70 -39.93 -14.70
N ALA A 23 0.45 -39.66 -15.08
CA ALA A 23 -0.16 -38.38 -14.83
C ALA A 23 0.00 -38.19 -13.33
N CYS A 24 1.02 -37.41 -12.94
CA CYS A 24 1.01 -36.72 -11.67
C CYS A 24 -0.26 -35.90 -11.70
N SER A 25 -1.33 -36.51 -11.21
CA SER A 25 -2.51 -35.82 -10.76
C SER A 25 -1.97 -34.97 -9.61
N ARG A 26 -1.55 -33.73 -9.89
CA ARG A 26 -1.44 -32.73 -8.83
C ARG A 26 -2.84 -32.67 -8.26
N THR A 27 -3.03 -33.29 -7.11
CA THR A 27 -4.17 -32.98 -6.26
C THR A 27 -4.23 -31.44 -6.20
N PRO A 28 -5.35 -30.78 -6.53
CA PRO A 28 -5.47 -29.35 -6.29
C PRO A 28 -5.42 -29.17 -4.78
N GLY A 29 -4.21 -28.92 -4.27
CA GLY A 29 -3.86 -29.17 -2.90
C GLY A 29 -2.83 -28.14 -2.48
N ASN A 30 -3.32 -27.08 -1.85
CA ASN A 30 -2.55 -26.21 -0.99
C ASN A 30 -1.30 -25.57 -1.65
N GLU A 31 -1.47 -24.96 -2.81
CA GLU A 31 -0.44 -24.04 -3.30
C GLU A 31 -0.45 -22.78 -2.42
N ASN A 32 0.67 -22.50 -1.75
CA ASN A 32 0.83 -21.26 -1.02
C ASN A 32 1.40 -20.20 -1.96
N HIS A 33 1.08 -18.94 -1.71
CA HIS A 33 1.58 -17.80 -2.49
C HIS A 33 1.93 -16.62 -1.58
N TRP A 34 2.63 -15.62 -2.12
CA TRP A 34 2.93 -14.40 -1.39
C TRP A 34 1.74 -13.45 -1.41
N VAL A 35 1.40 -12.93 -0.22
CA VAL A 35 0.33 -11.95 0.00
C VAL A 35 0.90 -10.76 0.75
N SER A 36 0.61 -9.54 0.28
CA SER A 36 0.94 -8.32 1.00
C SER A 36 0.08 -8.21 2.26
N ALA A 37 0.70 -8.32 3.42
CA ALA A 37 0.04 -8.29 4.73
C ALA A 37 0.15 -6.91 5.40
N TRP A 38 1.13 -6.11 4.97
CA TRP A 38 1.29 -4.70 5.29
C TRP A 38 2.03 -4.02 4.13
N SER A 39 1.65 -2.79 3.82
CA SER A 39 2.40 -1.93 2.90
C SER A 39 2.33 -0.49 3.33
N SER A 40 3.20 0.32 2.75
CA SER A 40 3.11 1.78 2.83
C SER A 40 3.48 2.35 1.46
N ALA A 41 2.76 3.39 1.04
CA ALA A 41 3.07 4.13 -0.18
C ALA A 41 4.24 5.10 0.08
N VAL A 42 5.22 5.10 -0.81
CA VAL A 42 6.45 5.89 -0.60
C VAL A 42 6.53 7.11 -1.51
N HIS A 43 7.12 8.19 -1.00
CA HIS A 43 7.38 9.43 -1.70
C HIS A 43 8.72 10.05 -1.27
N ALA A 44 9.10 11.16 -1.91
CA ALA A 44 10.26 11.95 -1.55
C ALA A 44 9.88 13.00 -0.49
N PRO A 45 10.82 13.47 0.36
CA PRO A 45 10.57 14.54 1.33
C PRO A 45 9.87 15.74 0.73
N LEU A 46 8.86 16.24 1.44
CA LEU A 46 8.02 17.34 0.96
C LEU A 46 8.76 18.66 1.13
N ALA A 47 9.16 19.27 0.01
CA ALA A 47 9.92 20.52 0.02
C ALA A 47 9.17 21.69 0.68
N PHE A 48 7.83 21.65 0.67
CA PHE A 48 6.96 22.67 1.26
C PHE A 48 6.62 22.42 2.74
N MET A 49 7.15 21.35 3.36
CA MET A 49 7.03 21.06 4.80
C MET A 49 8.43 20.89 5.43
N PRO A 50 9.24 21.96 5.49
CA PRO A 50 10.63 21.89 5.97
C PRO A 50 10.75 21.46 7.44
N GLU A 51 9.72 21.69 8.26
CA GLU A 51 9.65 21.20 9.64
C GLU A 51 9.60 19.67 9.75
N GLN A 52 9.23 18.99 8.66
CA GLN A 52 9.20 17.54 8.53
C GLN A 52 10.45 17.01 7.83
N ALA A 53 11.52 17.81 7.75
CA ALA A 53 12.77 17.41 7.13
C ALA A 53 13.32 16.11 7.73
N VAL A 54 13.82 15.27 6.83
CA VAL A 54 14.41 13.99 7.19
C VAL A 54 15.72 14.23 7.96
N PRO A 55 15.93 13.56 9.12
CA PRO A 55 17.20 13.67 9.84
C PRO A 55 18.37 13.15 9.01
N VAL A 56 19.60 13.52 9.39
CA VAL A 56 20.80 12.96 8.79
C VAL A 56 20.87 11.46 9.09
N LEU A 57 20.82 10.64 8.04
CA LEU A 57 20.91 9.19 8.11
C LEU A 57 22.31 8.75 7.65
N GLU A 58 23.24 8.62 8.60
CA GLU A 58 24.60 8.17 8.35
C GLU A 58 25.12 7.35 9.53
N ASN A 59 25.54 6.11 9.28
CA ASN A 59 25.96 5.18 10.33
C ASN A 59 24.87 5.08 11.41
N ARG A 60 23.62 4.79 11.02
CA ARG A 60 22.46 4.78 11.92
C ARG A 60 21.64 3.51 11.76
N THR A 61 21.06 3.05 12.85
CA THR A 61 20.02 2.03 12.84
C THR A 61 18.65 2.69 12.93
N LEU A 62 17.75 2.30 12.03
CA LEU A 62 16.34 2.66 12.05
C LEU A 62 15.54 1.45 12.51
N ARG A 63 14.68 1.60 13.52
CA ARG A 63 13.69 0.58 13.89
C ARG A 63 12.29 1.10 13.63
N MET A 64 11.67 0.50 12.63
CA MET A 64 10.30 0.78 12.20
C MET A 64 9.38 -0.27 12.79
N ILE A 65 8.27 0.16 13.37
CA ILE A 65 7.22 -0.76 13.84
C ILE A 65 6.10 -0.77 12.81
N VAL A 66 5.71 -1.97 12.38
CA VAL A 66 4.62 -2.22 11.43
C VAL A 66 3.67 -3.25 11.99
N ARG A 67 2.43 -3.26 11.51
CA ARG A 67 1.37 -4.15 11.99
C ARG A 67 0.65 -4.80 10.82
N PRO A 68 1.02 -6.03 10.44
CA PRO A 68 0.32 -6.76 9.37
C PRO A 68 -1.10 -7.12 9.74
N THR A 69 -2.01 -7.06 8.77
CA THR A 69 -3.44 -7.32 8.99
C THR A 69 -3.80 -8.81 8.94
N ILE A 70 -2.90 -9.66 8.45
CA ILE A 70 -2.97 -11.12 8.54
C ILE A 70 -1.73 -11.68 9.22
N GLY A 71 -1.88 -12.85 9.84
CA GLY A 71 -0.78 -13.61 10.45
C GLY A 71 -0.08 -14.50 9.45
N GLY A 72 1.06 -15.06 9.86
CA GLY A 72 1.87 -15.90 8.99
C GLY A 72 3.00 -16.61 9.72
N GLY A 73 3.59 -17.59 9.05
CA GLY A 73 4.74 -18.34 9.57
C GLY A 73 6.05 -18.12 8.81
N ARG A 74 5.96 -17.57 7.59
CA ARG A 74 7.08 -17.32 6.70
C ARG A 74 6.84 -16.00 5.98
N VAL A 75 7.81 -15.09 6.08
CA VAL A 75 7.68 -13.72 5.61
C VAL A 75 8.88 -13.26 4.81
N ARG A 76 8.70 -12.20 4.02
CA ARG A 76 9.80 -11.42 3.44
C ARG A 76 9.44 -9.94 3.44
N LEU A 77 10.45 -9.08 3.41
CA LEU A 77 10.26 -7.63 3.40
C LEU A 77 10.62 -7.04 2.04
N ARG A 78 9.95 -5.96 1.69
CA ARG A 78 10.23 -5.14 0.51
C ARG A 78 10.77 -3.78 0.92
N PHE A 79 12.02 -3.53 0.61
CA PHE A 79 12.66 -2.22 0.72
C PHE A 79 12.58 -1.48 -0.62
N SER A 80 12.63 -0.15 -0.58
CA SER A 80 12.44 0.71 -1.74
C SER A 80 13.42 1.88 -1.72
N ASN A 81 14.08 2.08 -2.86
CA ASN A 81 14.86 3.26 -3.17
C ASN A 81 14.20 4.08 -4.31
N ALA A 82 12.87 4.03 -4.41
CA ALA A 82 12.10 4.60 -5.52
C ALA A 82 12.36 6.11 -5.75
N CYS A 83 12.65 6.86 -4.69
CA CYS A 83 12.93 8.29 -4.75
C CYS A 83 14.43 8.61 -4.79
N GLY A 84 15.29 7.59 -4.71
CA GLY A 84 16.73 7.78 -4.66
C GLY A 84 17.37 7.95 -6.04
N THR A 85 18.29 8.91 -6.17
CA THR A 85 19.14 9.07 -7.36
C THR A 85 20.49 8.37 -7.23
N ARG A 86 20.77 7.80 -6.04
CA ARG A 86 22.00 7.07 -5.70
C ARG A 86 21.66 5.70 -5.10
N PRO A 87 22.60 4.72 -5.16
CA PRO A 87 22.39 3.45 -4.50
C PRO A 87 22.20 3.62 -2.99
N LEU A 88 21.27 2.85 -2.42
CA LEU A 88 21.04 2.75 -0.98
C LEU A 88 21.78 1.52 -0.43
N ASP A 89 22.69 1.73 0.51
CA ASP A 89 23.40 0.66 1.20
C ASP A 89 22.66 0.29 2.51
N ILE A 90 22.22 -0.95 2.62
CA ILE A 90 21.73 -1.56 3.87
C ILE A 90 22.83 -2.51 4.37
N GLY A 91 23.44 -2.15 5.50
CA GLY A 91 24.55 -2.90 6.10
C GLY A 91 24.10 -4.15 6.86
N ALA A 92 22.93 -4.07 7.50
CA ALA A 92 22.26 -5.18 8.17
C ALA A 92 20.76 -4.88 8.25
N ALA A 93 19.93 -5.93 8.25
CA ALA A 93 18.51 -5.79 8.54
C ALA A 93 18.00 -6.98 9.35
N ARG A 94 17.02 -6.75 10.23
CA ARG A 94 16.43 -7.76 11.12
C ARG A 94 14.93 -7.53 11.30
N ILE A 95 14.23 -8.60 11.61
CA ILE A 95 12.80 -8.61 11.91
C ILE A 95 12.53 -9.34 13.23
N ALA A 96 11.65 -8.80 14.06
CA ALA A 96 11.27 -9.40 15.33
C ALA A 96 9.85 -8.96 15.75
N LEU A 97 9.20 -9.74 16.61
CA LEU A 97 7.98 -9.29 17.29
C LEU A 97 8.29 -8.23 18.33
N VAL A 98 7.36 -7.30 18.53
CA VAL A 98 7.44 -6.26 19.56
C VAL A 98 6.91 -6.82 20.89
N SER A 99 7.61 -6.51 21.98
CA SER A 99 7.24 -6.83 23.37
C SER A 99 6.76 -5.61 24.17
N GLY A 100 6.93 -4.40 23.63
CA GLY A 100 6.50 -3.12 24.19
C GLY A 100 7.35 -1.99 23.61
N ASP A 101 6.74 -0.87 23.23
CA ASP A 101 7.42 0.26 22.57
C ASP A 101 8.36 -0.19 21.43
N ASP A 102 9.65 0.14 21.48
CA ASP A 102 10.67 -0.29 20.53
C ASP A 102 11.35 -1.62 20.88
N ARG A 103 10.94 -2.25 21.99
CA ARG A 103 11.58 -3.45 22.53
C ARG A 103 11.16 -4.68 21.74
N ILE A 104 12.11 -5.43 21.22
CA ILE A 104 11.84 -6.69 20.54
C ILE A 104 11.75 -7.87 21.52
N LEU A 105 10.93 -8.86 21.19
CA LEU A 105 10.99 -10.18 21.80
C LEU A 105 12.22 -10.92 21.24
N ALA A 106 13.30 -10.98 22.01
CA ALA A 106 14.59 -11.51 21.56
C ALA A 106 14.52 -12.91 20.91
N ALA A 107 13.67 -13.81 21.42
CA ALA A 107 13.49 -15.16 20.86
C ALA A 107 12.91 -15.16 19.43
N SER A 108 12.22 -14.08 19.03
CA SER A 108 11.63 -13.91 17.71
C SER A 108 12.55 -13.20 16.71
N ASP A 109 13.70 -12.71 17.14
CA ASP A 109 14.62 -11.95 16.30
C ASP A 109 15.24 -12.81 15.19
N ARG A 110 15.18 -12.33 13.95
CA ARG A 110 15.71 -13.02 12.77
C ARG A 110 16.52 -12.07 11.90
N PRO A 111 17.75 -12.45 11.48
CA PRO A 111 18.46 -11.70 10.45
C PRO A 111 17.73 -11.82 9.11
N LEU A 112 17.67 -10.71 8.38
CA LEU A 112 17.25 -10.71 6.98
C LEU A 112 18.49 -10.87 6.09
N THR A 113 18.29 -11.54 4.96
CA THR A 113 19.32 -11.71 3.94
C THR A 113 18.78 -11.33 2.57
N PHE A 114 19.69 -11.12 1.61
CA PHE A 114 19.40 -10.75 0.24
C PHE A 114 20.26 -11.61 -0.68
N SER A 115 19.66 -12.62 -1.32
CA SER A 115 20.41 -13.64 -2.07
C SER A 115 21.52 -14.30 -1.22
N GLY A 116 21.19 -14.62 0.04
CA GLY A 116 22.07 -15.24 1.03
C GLY A 116 23.05 -14.28 1.72
N ARG A 117 23.05 -12.98 1.40
CA ARG A 117 23.97 -11.99 1.98
C ARG A 117 23.29 -11.16 3.05
N GLY A 118 23.99 -10.86 4.15
CA GLY A 118 23.46 -10.03 5.25
C GLY A 118 23.35 -8.53 4.96
N SER A 119 23.89 -8.08 3.81
CA SER A 119 23.87 -6.69 3.37
C SER A 119 23.49 -6.61 1.89
N VAL A 120 22.98 -5.45 1.48
CA VAL A 120 22.54 -5.21 0.09
C VAL A 120 22.76 -3.76 -0.31
N ARG A 121 23.04 -3.57 -1.61
CA ARG A 121 23.07 -2.28 -2.28
C ARG A 121 21.89 -2.21 -3.24
N ILE A 122 20.90 -1.36 -2.95
CA ILE A 122 19.70 -1.20 -3.75
C ILE A 122 19.95 -0.11 -4.81
N PRO A 123 19.77 -0.39 -6.11
CA PRO A 123 19.94 0.62 -7.16
C PRO A 123 19.02 1.84 -6.99
N PRO A 124 19.37 3.00 -7.58
CA PRO A 124 18.46 4.14 -7.70
C PRO A 124 17.12 3.71 -8.30
N GLY A 125 16.01 4.18 -7.74
CA GLY A 125 14.65 3.91 -8.24
C GLY A 125 14.13 2.48 -8.02
N ALA A 126 14.94 1.56 -7.47
CA ALA A 126 14.60 0.13 -7.44
C ALA A 126 13.98 -0.33 -6.10
N PRO A 127 13.07 -1.33 -6.12
CA PRO A 127 12.73 -2.12 -4.95
C PRO A 127 13.77 -3.22 -4.70
N MET A 128 13.79 -3.77 -3.49
CA MET A 128 14.57 -4.95 -3.11
C MET A 128 13.77 -5.83 -2.14
N LEU A 129 13.64 -7.12 -2.47
CA LEU A 129 13.03 -8.11 -1.60
C LEU A 129 14.10 -8.81 -0.77
N SER A 130 13.83 -9.02 0.51
CA SER A 130 14.63 -9.94 1.33
C SER A 130 14.34 -11.39 0.93
N ASP A 131 15.28 -12.27 1.26
CA ASP A 131 15.03 -13.71 1.28
C ASP A 131 13.94 -14.03 2.32
N PRO A 132 13.15 -15.09 2.13
CA PRO A 132 12.14 -15.52 3.10
C PRO A 132 12.74 -15.94 4.43
N VAL A 133 12.06 -15.61 5.53
CA VAL A 133 12.43 -15.99 6.89
C VAL A 133 11.25 -16.54 7.66
N ASP A 134 11.50 -17.53 8.52
CA ASP A 134 10.47 -18.13 9.36
C ASP A 134 10.27 -17.30 10.64
N LEU A 135 9.06 -16.75 10.76
CA LEU A 135 8.61 -15.96 11.89
C LEU A 135 7.10 -16.19 12.05
N GLN A 136 6.71 -16.77 13.18
CA GLN A 136 5.32 -17.08 13.49
C GLN A 136 4.67 -15.91 14.23
N PHE A 137 3.55 -15.41 13.74
CA PHE A 137 2.77 -14.38 14.40
C PHE A 137 1.29 -14.43 14.03
N GLN A 138 0.47 -13.92 14.94
CA GLN A 138 -0.97 -13.77 14.74
C GLN A 138 -1.29 -12.50 13.95
N PRO A 139 -2.45 -12.43 13.27
CA PRO A 139 -2.93 -11.18 12.68
C PRO A 139 -2.79 -10.03 13.67
N PHE A 140 -2.40 -8.87 13.17
CA PHE A 140 -2.29 -7.63 13.93
C PHE A 140 -1.19 -7.58 15.01
N ALA A 141 -0.26 -8.54 15.02
CA ALA A 141 0.95 -8.44 15.82
C ALA A 141 1.82 -7.27 15.35
N GLU A 142 2.40 -6.52 16.29
CA GLU A 142 3.40 -5.50 15.96
C GLU A 142 4.77 -6.16 15.73
N ILE A 143 5.41 -5.76 14.63
CA ILE A 143 6.68 -6.27 14.16
C ILE A 143 7.66 -5.11 14.04
N ALA A 144 8.81 -5.25 14.68
CA ALA A 144 9.95 -4.38 14.52
C ALA A 144 10.79 -4.81 13.32
N VAL A 145 11.07 -3.86 12.43
CA VAL A 145 12.03 -4.00 11.34
C VAL A 145 13.19 -3.04 11.62
N SER A 146 14.36 -3.61 11.93
CA SER A 146 15.56 -2.82 12.19
C SER A 146 16.48 -2.84 10.98
N VAL A 147 16.95 -1.68 10.52
CA VAL A 147 17.80 -1.51 9.34
C VAL A 147 19.00 -0.64 9.69
N PHE A 148 20.21 -1.14 9.48
CA PHE A 148 21.44 -0.37 9.63
C PHE A 148 21.87 0.26 8.29
N LEU A 149 22.05 1.57 8.30
CA LEU A 149 22.52 2.39 7.19
C LEU A 149 23.97 2.81 7.46
N PRO A 150 24.97 2.12 6.89
CA PRO A 150 26.39 2.34 7.20
C PRO A 150 26.94 3.65 6.60
N ALA A 151 26.32 4.16 5.54
CA ALA A 151 26.77 5.34 4.81
C ALA A 151 25.71 6.45 4.84
N HIS A 152 26.15 7.67 4.56
CA HIS A 152 25.26 8.83 4.45
C HIS A 152 24.25 8.66 3.30
N VAL A 153 22.97 8.72 3.62
CA VAL A 153 21.88 8.69 2.63
C VAL A 153 21.46 10.10 2.27
N ARG A 154 21.57 10.46 0.99
CA ARG A 154 21.24 11.79 0.48
C ARG A 154 19.79 11.93 0.08
N ASP A 155 19.28 10.95 -0.65
CA ASP A 155 17.92 10.93 -1.17
C ASP A 155 17.14 9.88 -0.40
N VAL A 156 16.08 10.31 0.27
CA VAL A 156 15.34 9.44 1.16
C VAL A 156 14.04 9.05 0.48
N THR A 157 13.80 7.75 0.40
CA THR A 157 12.48 7.19 0.10
C THR A 157 11.79 6.99 1.44
N PHE A 158 10.69 7.70 1.68
CA PHE A 158 10.00 7.64 2.96
C PHE A 158 8.49 7.74 2.80
N HIS A 159 7.79 7.45 3.88
CA HIS A 159 6.36 7.68 4.03
C HIS A 159 6.15 8.55 5.25
N LEU A 160 5.49 9.69 5.06
CA LEU A 160 5.43 10.73 6.08
C LEU A 160 4.68 10.30 7.35
N ALA A 161 3.56 9.58 7.24
CA ALA A 161 2.61 9.33 8.32
C ALA A 161 2.66 7.89 8.88
N GLY A 162 3.76 7.54 9.53
CA GLY A 162 3.90 6.24 10.22
C GLY A 162 2.92 6.09 11.39
N GLN A 163 2.22 4.95 11.44
CA GLN A 163 1.32 4.61 12.56
C GLN A 163 2.06 4.44 13.90
N ARG A 164 3.33 4.11 13.85
CA ARG A 164 4.23 4.11 15.00
C ARG A 164 5.47 4.92 14.65
N PRO A 165 6.10 5.60 15.63
CA PRO A 165 7.34 6.29 15.36
C PRO A 165 8.43 5.31 14.91
N THR A 166 9.27 5.74 13.99
CA THR A 166 10.57 5.13 13.75
C THR A 166 11.55 5.61 14.80
N TYR A 167 12.26 4.67 15.42
CA TYR A 167 13.34 4.91 16.36
C TYR A 167 14.67 4.96 15.61
N ILE A 168 15.47 5.99 15.87
CA ILE A 168 16.73 6.27 15.19
C ILE A 168 17.83 6.26 16.24
N SER A 169 18.78 5.34 16.10
CA SER A 169 19.84 5.12 17.08
C SER A 169 20.87 6.26 17.13
N GLU A 170 21.75 6.20 18.12
CA GLU A 170 23.08 6.80 18.03
C GLU A 170 23.92 6.14 16.91
N PRO A 171 25.11 6.67 16.55
CA PRO A 171 25.93 6.07 15.51
C PRO A 171 26.22 4.58 15.76
N GLY A 172 25.90 3.70 14.81
CA GLY A 172 26.25 2.28 14.86
C GLY A 172 25.14 1.30 14.46
N ASP A 173 25.50 0.02 14.44
CA ASP A 173 24.59 -1.10 14.19
C ASP A 173 23.99 -1.60 15.51
N PHE A 174 22.72 -1.25 15.72
CA PHE A 174 21.89 -1.66 16.84
C PHE A 174 20.79 -2.64 16.39
N THR A 175 20.91 -3.23 15.18
CA THR A 175 19.80 -3.99 14.59
C THR A 175 19.37 -5.16 15.45
N ALA A 176 20.31 -5.83 16.13
CA ALA A 176 20.06 -6.96 17.03
C ALA A 176 19.79 -6.56 18.50
N ALA A 177 19.86 -5.27 18.84
CA ALA A 177 19.66 -4.82 20.21
C ALA A 177 18.20 -5.03 20.65
N VAL A 178 17.97 -5.43 21.90
CA VAL A 178 16.59 -5.65 22.40
C VAL A 178 15.79 -4.35 22.35
N ASP A 179 16.41 -3.25 22.73
CA ASP A 179 15.90 -1.87 22.63
C ASP A 179 16.97 -0.98 21.99
N ILE A 180 16.59 0.19 21.49
CA ILE A 180 17.54 1.18 20.97
C ILE A 180 17.79 2.24 22.04
N PRO A 181 18.97 2.23 22.69
CA PRO A 181 19.27 3.20 23.73
C PRO A 181 19.33 4.61 23.15
N ASN A 182 18.79 5.58 23.89
CA ASN A 182 18.80 7.00 23.54
C ASN A 182 18.23 7.31 22.14
N ALA A 183 17.30 6.47 21.65
CA ALA A 183 16.73 6.67 20.33
C ALA A 183 16.01 8.02 20.22
N THR A 184 16.25 8.71 19.12
CA THR A 184 15.36 9.79 18.68
C THR A 184 14.23 9.20 17.84
N THR A 185 13.10 9.90 17.73
CA THR A 185 11.95 9.40 16.98
C THR A 185 11.55 10.29 15.82
N ARG A 186 10.96 9.68 14.79
CA ARG A 186 10.28 10.38 13.69
C ARG A 186 8.96 9.67 13.38
N PRO A 187 7.87 10.40 13.08
CA PRO A 187 6.56 9.80 12.83
C PRO A 187 6.46 9.24 11.40
N SER A 188 7.54 8.72 10.81
CA SER A 188 7.64 8.37 9.40
C SER A 188 8.32 7.01 9.22
N TRP A 189 7.97 6.27 8.18
CA TRP A 189 8.69 5.05 7.78
C TRP A 189 9.71 5.37 6.69
N PHE A 190 10.86 4.68 6.72
CA PHE A 190 11.99 4.95 5.82
C PHE A 190 12.35 3.68 5.05
N PHE A 191 12.33 3.77 3.72
CA PHE A 191 12.71 2.71 2.78
C PHE A 191 11.90 1.40 2.87
N LEU A 192 11.14 1.13 3.93
CA LEU A 192 10.28 -0.05 4.06
C LEU A 192 8.94 0.20 3.36
N SER A 193 8.59 -0.69 2.42
CA SER A 193 7.41 -0.54 1.57
C SER A 193 6.48 -1.76 1.55
N GLY A 194 6.89 -2.88 2.16
CA GLY A 194 6.03 -4.06 2.27
C GLY A 194 6.54 -5.11 3.25
N LEU A 195 5.58 -5.82 3.83
CA LEU A 195 5.77 -7.09 4.52
C LEU A 195 4.81 -8.09 3.89
N GLU A 196 5.39 -9.14 3.34
CA GLU A 196 4.66 -10.18 2.62
C GLU A 196 4.66 -11.48 3.42
N VAL A 197 3.51 -12.14 3.47
CA VAL A 197 3.31 -13.43 4.12
C VAL A 197 3.12 -14.50 3.06
N HIS A 198 3.76 -15.64 3.26
CA HIS A 198 3.50 -16.84 2.48
C HIS A 198 2.23 -17.53 3.02
N ALA A 199 1.12 -17.41 2.31
CA ALA A 199 -0.21 -17.76 2.77
C ALA A 199 -0.89 -18.80 1.85
N PRO A 200 -1.94 -19.50 2.33
CA PRO A 200 -2.75 -20.39 1.50
C PRO A 200 -3.35 -19.68 0.27
N ASP A 201 -3.60 -20.42 -0.80
CA ASP A 201 -4.05 -19.92 -2.12
C ASP A 201 -5.22 -18.92 -2.06
N LYS A 202 -6.20 -19.16 -1.19
CA LYS A 202 -7.41 -18.32 -1.06
C LYS A 202 -7.19 -17.02 -0.30
N THR A 203 -6.02 -16.82 0.30
CA THR A 203 -5.69 -15.57 0.99
C THR A 203 -5.37 -14.48 -0.03
N VAL A 204 -5.96 -13.31 0.14
CA VAL A 204 -5.84 -12.19 -0.82
C VAL A 204 -5.53 -10.88 -0.11
N THR A 205 -5.05 -9.89 -0.87
CA THR A 205 -4.88 -8.51 -0.44
C THR A 205 -5.99 -7.65 -1.05
N ILE A 206 -6.59 -6.80 -0.21
CA ILE A 206 -7.40 -5.64 -0.56
C ILE A 206 -6.56 -4.41 -0.25
N LEU A 207 -6.37 -3.52 -1.21
CA LEU A 207 -5.58 -2.32 -1.04
C LEU A 207 -6.49 -1.09 -0.96
N ALA A 208 -6.27 -0.25 0.05
CA ALA A 208 -6.84 1.09 0.14
C ALA A 208 -5.90 2.08 -0.56
N LEU A 209 -6.31 2.64 -1.70
CA LEU A 209 -5.56 3.64 -2.45
C LEU A 209 -6.17 5.02 -2.18
N GLY A 210 -5.35 5.98 -1.77
CA GLY A 210 -5.88 7.33 -1.58
C GLY A 210 -4.93 8.36 -1.00
N ASP A 211 -5.54 9.41 -0.44
CA ASP A 211 -4.88 10.57 0.13
C ASP A 211 -4.77 10.52 1.66
N SER A 212 -4.71 11.68 2.33
CA SER A 212 -4.59 11.82 3.80
C SER A 212 -5.75 11.19 4.57
N ILE A 213 -6.94 11.14 3.98
CA ILE A 213 -8.10 10.49 4.60
C ILE A 213 -7.87 8.97 4.63
N THR A 214 -7.30 8.41 3.57
CA THR A 214 -6.92 6.99 3.54
C THR A 214 -5.70 6.71 4.41
N ASP A 215 -4.73 7.63 4.43
CA ASP A 215 -3.53 7.55 5.27
C ASP A 215 -3.85 7.55 6.78
N GLY A 216 -4.98 8.17 7.15
CA GLY A 216 -5.52 8.15 8.51
C GLY A 216 -5.35 9.45 9.29
N VAL A 217 -5.09 10.57 8.63
CA VAL A 217 -5.00 11.89 9.29
C VAL A 217 -6.28 12.18 10.08
N GLY A 218 -6.14 12.73 11.29
CA GLY A 218 -7.26 12.93 12.22
C GLY A 218 -7.49 11.76 13.18
N ALA A 219 -7.01 10.55 12.86
CA ALA A 219 -6.86 9.49 13.84
C ALA A 219 -5.55 9.67 14.62
N ARG A 220 -5.55 9.25 15.89
CA ARG A 220 -4.33 9.21 16.69
C ARG A 220 -3.43 8.08 16.19
N GLN A 221 -2.19 8.41 15.85
CA GLN A 221 -1.18 7.42 15.45
C GLN A 221 -1.03 6.35 16.52
N GLY A 222 -1.03 5.09 16.09
CA GLY A 222 -0.80 3.93 16.96
C GLY A 222 -2.09 3.32 17.52
N ASP A 223 -3.21 4.03 17.41
CA ASP A 223 -4.52 3.47 17.80
C ASP A 223 -5.11 2.60 16.67
N TYR A 224 -4.59 2.70 15.44
CA TYR A 224 -5.05 1.97 14.25
C TYR A 224 -6.56 2.14 14.01
N ARG A 225 -7.03 3.39 14.14
CA ARG A 225 -8.44 3.80 14.03
C ARG A 225 -8.77 4.44 12.68
N ASP A 226 -7.84 4.42 11.72
CA ASP A 226 -8.10 4.74 10.32
C ASP A 226 -9.01 3.67 9.68
N TRP A 227 -9.78 4.07 8.65
CA TRP A 227 -10.78 3.18 8.06
C TRP A 227 -10.19 1.89 7.45
N PRO A 228 -8.97 1.86 6.85
CA PRO A 228 -8.38 0.61 6.37
C PRO A 228 -8.10 -0.38 7.51
N ASN A 229 -7.53 0.06 8.63
CA ASN A 229 -7.31 -0.80 9.80
C ASN A 229 -8.64 -1.28 10.42
N LEU A 230 -9.65 -0.41 10.49
CA LEU A 230 -10.98 -0.80 10.98
C LEU A 230 -11.67 -1.81 10.05
N LEU A 231 -11.54 -1.66 8.73
CA LEU A 231 -12.00 -2.65 7.76
C LEU A 231 -11.28 -3.99 7.94
N ALA A 232 -9.96 -3.96 8.16
CA ALA A 232 -9.18 -5.17 8.42
C ALA A 232 -9.71 -5.93 9.64
N ASN A 233 -10.01 -5.22 10.75
CA ASN A 233 -10.60 -5.82 11.94
C ASN A 233 -11.99 -6.43 11.65
N ARG A 234 -12.83 -5.74 10.89
CA ARG A 234 -14.17 -6.23 10.49
C ARG A 234 -14.07 -7.52 9.66
N LEU A 235 -13.13 -7.58 8.71
CA LEU A 235 -12.89 -8.76 7.87
C LEU A 235 -12.32 -9.92 8.69
N ALA A 236 -11.35 -9.68 9.56
CA ALA A 236 -10.76 -10.71 10.42
C ALA A 236 -11.77 -11.34 11.40
N ALA A 237 -12.82 -10.60 11.77
CA ALA A 237 -13.92 -11.10 12.58
C ALA A 237 -14.92 -12.00 11.80
N GLN A 238 -14.79 -12.12 10.47
CA GLN A 238 -15.65 -12.96 9.64
C GLN A 238 -15.05 -14.36 9.44
N GLU A 239 -15.38 -15.32 10.31
CA GLU A 239 -14.91 -16.71 10.18
C GLU A 239 -15.37 -17.41 8.89
N SER A 240 -16.44 -16.91 8.26
CA SER A 240 -16.97 -17.45 7.00
C SER A 240 -16.21 -17.00 5.75
N LEU A 241 -15.30 -16.03 5.88
CA LEU A 241 -14.48 -15.53 4.78
C LEU A 241 -13.07 -16.15 4.83
N PRO A 242 -12.43 -16.40 3.67
CA PRO A 242 -11.00 -16.66 3.68
C PRO A 242 -10.24 -15.45 4.27
N PRO A 243 -9.02 -15.62 4.81
CA PRO A 243 -8.24 -14.50 5.30
C PRO A 243 -8.03 -13.45 4.19
N MET A 244 -8.37 -12.20 4.48
CA MET A 244 -8.18 -11.06 3.57
C MET A 244 -7.31 -10.03 4.28
N ALA A 245 -6.12 -9.78 3.73
CA ALA A 245 -5.28 -8.68 4.16
C ALA A 245 -5.88 -7.37 3.65
N VAL A 246 -5.89 -6.35 4.49
CA VAL A 246 -6.11 -4.97 4.07
C VAL A 246 -4.79 -4.24 4.21
N VAL A 247 -4.34 -3.56 3.16
CA VAL A 247 -3.12 -2.76 3.19
C VAL A 247 -3.41 -1.31 2.80
N ASN A 248 -2.72 -0.39 3.47
CA ASN A 248 -2.92 1.04 3.30
C ASN A 248 -1.87 1.62 2.34
N SER A 249 -2.34 2.31 1.30
CA SER A 249 -1.54 3.02 0.31
C SER A 249 -1.94 4.49 0.22
N GLY A 250 -2.33 5.07 1.35
CA GLY A 250 -2.53 6.51 1.53
C GLY A 250 -1.23 7.29 1.38
N ILE A 251 -1.31 8.49 0.80
CA ILE A 251 -0.28 9.51 0.90
C ILE A 251 -1.00 10.83 1.21
N GLY A 252 -0.73 11.42 2.37
CA GLY A 252 -1.30 12.71 2.73
C GLY A 252 -1.09 13.78 1.64
N GLY A 253 -2.16 14.37 1.11
CA GLY A 253 -2.07 15.36 0.03
C GLY A 253 -1.96 14.78 -1.39
N ASN A 254 -2.11 13.47 -1.57
CA ASN A 254 -2.07 12.86 -2.89
C ASN A 254 -3.32 13.16 -3.72
N ARG A 255 -3.15 13.01 -5.03
CA ARG A 255 -4.07 13.48 -6.07
C ARG A 255 -4.13 12.45 -7.18
N VAL A 256 -5.24 12.43 -7.90
CA VAL A 256 -5.48 11.49 -9.00
C VAL A 256 -4.60 11.81 -10.20
N LEU A 257 -4.55 13.09 -10.61
CA LEU A 257 -4.03 13.50 -11.92
C LEU A 257 -2.65 14.17 -11.87
N HIS A 258 -2.35 14.89 -10.78
CA HIS A 258 -1.17 15.74 -10.68
C HIS A 258 -0.31 15.34 -9.48
N ASP A 259 1.01 15.38 -9.62
CA ASP A 259 1.92 15.14 -8.50
C ASP A 259 1.78 16.23 -7.45
N GLY A 260 1.86 15.89 -6.17
CA GLY A 260 1.70 16.84 -5.06
C GLY A 260 2.63 16.50 -3.91
N ALA A 261 2.06 16.00 -2.82
CA ALA A 261 2.84 15.39 -1.72
C ALA A 261 3.50 14.03 -2.09
N GLY A 262 3.68 13.77 -3.39
CA GLY A 262 4.14 12.52 -3.96
C GLY A 262 3.63 12.37 -5.39
N PRO A 263 4.06 11.31 -6.11
CA PRO A 263 3.55 11.02 -7.45
C PRO A 263 2.03 10.83 -7.43
N SER A 264 1.32 11.30 -8.44
CA SER A 264 -0.13 11.11 -8.59
C SER A 264 -0.54 9.63 -8.51
N ALA A 265 -1.80 9.38 -8.15
CA ALA A 265 -2.37 8.03 -8.09
C ALA A 265 -2.15 7.25 -9.40
N LEU A 266 -2.34 7.92 -10.54
CA LEU A 266 -2.08 7.34 -11.86
C LEU A 266 -0.61 6.95 -12.05
N ALA A 267 0.32 7.80 -11.64
CA ALA A 267 1.75 7.58 -11.80
C ALA A 267 2.29 6.48 -10.86
N ARG A 268 1.74 6.36 -9.65
CA ARG A 268 2.19 5.36 -8.67
C ARG A 268 1.44 4.03 -8.74
N PHE A 269 0.40 3.92 -9.58
CA PHE A 269 -0.49 2.77 -9.62
C PHE A 269 0.23 1.42 -9.79
N ASP A 270 1.20 1.31 -10.70
CA ASP A 270 1.92 0.05 -10.92
C ASP A 270 2.71 -0.36 -9.67
N ARG A 271 3.42 0.60 -9.08
CA ARG A 271 4.30 0.38 -7.93
C ARG A 271 3.52 0.05 -6.66
N ASP A 272 2.44 0.78 -6.44
CA ASP A 272 1.70 0.75 -5.17
C ASP A 272 0.58 -0.28 -5.19
N VAL A 273 -0.01 -0.56 -6.36
CA VAL A 273 -1.13 -1.50 -6.51
C VAL A 273 -0.74 -2.76 -7.26
N LEU A 274 -0.33 -2.66 -8.53
CA LEU A 274 -0.15 -3.83 -9.38
C LEU A 274 0.99 -4.73 -8.90
N ALA A 275 2.02 -4.14 -8.29
CA ALA A 275 3.15 -4.87 -7.74
C ALA A 275 2.87 -5.56 -6.38
N GLN A 276 1.67 -5.42 -5.81
CA GLN A 276 1.33 -6.04 -4.51
C GLN A 276 1.01 -7.52 -4.68
N PRO A 277 1.77 -8.44 -4.05
CA PRO A 277 1.46 -9.86 -4.12
C PRO A 277 0.12 -10.15 -3.47
N GLY A 278 -0.65 -11.07 -4.06
CA GLY A 278 -1.95 -11.44 -3.53
C GLY A 278 -3.08 -10.43 -3.81
N ILE A 279 -2.81 -9.28 -4.45
CA ILE A 279 -3.83 -8.26 -4.73
C ILE A 279 -5.01 -8.84 -5.52
N ALA A 280 -6.22 -8.57 -5.04
CA ALA A 280 -7.47 -8.97 -5.67
C ALA A 280 -8.49 -7.82 -5.74
N GLY A 281 -8.34 -6.80 -4.89
CA GLY A 281 -9.24 -5.65 -4.86
C GLY A 281 -8.54 -4.34 -4.49
N VAL A 282 -9.04 -3.24 -5.05
CA VAL A 282 -8.66 -1.87 -4.69
C VAL A 282 -9.90 -1.12 -4.22
N ILE A 283 -9.81 -0.43 -3.10
CA ILE A 283 -10.78 0.57 -2.68
C ILE A 283 -10.12 1.95 -2.88
N LEU A 284 -10.65 2.74 -3.82
CA LEU A 284 -10.12 4.06 -4.17
C LEU A 284 -10.92 5.15 -3.46
N LEU A 285 -10.24 5.95 -2.63
CA LEU A 285 -10.75 7.19 -2.04
C LEU A 285 -9.71 8.30 -2.27
N GLU A 286 -9.88 9.06 -3.35
CA GLU A 286 -8.90 10.06 -3.76
C GLU A 286 -9.52 11.09 -4.70
N GLY A 287 -9.12 12.35 -4.63
CA GLY A 287 -9.60 13.39 -5.57
C GLY A 287 -9.98 14.70 -4.90
N ILE A 288 -10.16 14.70 -3.58
CA ILE A 288 -10.49 15.94 -2.85
C ILE A 288 -9.35 16.96 -2.95
N ASN A 289 -8.09 16.50 -2.98
CA ASN A 289 -6.94 17.37 -3.16
C ASN A 289 -6.81 17.90 -4.60
N ASP A 290 -7.22 17.14 -5.64
CA ASP A 290 -7.31 17.66 -7.01
C ASP A 290 -8.27 18.85 -7.09
N ILE A 291 -9.37 18.78 -6.32
CA ILE A 291 -10.38 19.85 -6.24
C ILE A 291 -9.88 21.03 -5.40
N GLY A 292 -9.34 20.75 -4.21
CA GLY A 292 -9.03 21.73 -3.17
C GLY A 292 -7.70 22.45 -3.35
N TRP A 293 -6.61 21.73 -3.68
CA TRP A 293 -5.27 22.32 -3.69
C TRP A 293 -5.10 23.52 -4.64
N PRO A 294 -5.60 23.47 -5.89
CA PRO A 294 -5.56 24.65 -6.77
C PRO A 294 -6.30 25.87 -6.22
N ARG A 295 -7.23 25.66 -5.28
CA ARG A 295 -8.09 26.68 -4.68
C ARG A 295 -7.68 27.07 -3.25
N MET A 296 -6.61 26.47 -2.74
CA MET A 296 -6.08 26.76 -1.40
C MET A 296 -5.64 28.22 -1.30
N LYS A 297 -6.06 28.90 -0.23
CA LYS A 297 -5.61 30.26 0.09
C LYS A 297 -4.47 30.15 1.10
N LEU A 298 -3.26 30.54 0.70
CA LEU A 298 -2.15 30.58 1.64
C LEU A 298 -2.31 31.79 2.58
N PRO A 299 -1.88 31.67 3.86
CA PRO A 299 -1.87 32.82 4.76
C PRO A 299 -1.10 33.98 4.14
N ALA A 300 -1.53 35.22 4.45
CA ALA A 300 -0.72 36.38 4.13
C ALA A 300 0.64 36.26 4.87
N PRO A 301 1.74 36.71 4.26
CA PRO A 301 3.04 36.78 4.93
C PRO A 301 2.91 37.50 6.28
N GLY A 302 3.64 37.02 7.29
CA GLY A 302 3.61 37.62 8.62
C GLY A 302 4.14 39.07 8.61
N PRO A 303 3.82 39.87 9.65
CA PRO A 303 4.37 41.22 9.77
C PRO A 303 5.90 41.16 9.89
N GLY A 304 6.60 41.40 8.79
CA GLY A 304 8.06 41.29 8.67
C GLY A 304 8.54 41.04 7.24
N ASP A 305 7.71 40.43 6.39
CA ASP A 305 8.04 40.14 5.00
C ASP A 305 7.69 41.33 4.09
N ALA A 306 8.51 42.38 4.15
CA ALA A 306 8.33 43.64 3.40
C ALA A 306 8.32 43.49 1.86
N ALA A 307 8.60 42.29 1.33
CA ALA A 307 8.62 41.98 -0.10
C ALA A 307 7.33 41.36 -0.64
N ALA A 308 6.40 40.95 0.22
CA ALA A 308 5.20 40.26 -0.19
C ALA A 308 3.96 41.12 0.09
N GLY A 309 3.18 41.40 -0.95
CA GLY A 309 1.99 42.26 -0.87
C GLY A 309 0.97 41.77 0.17
N SER A 310 0.03 42.64 0.54
CA SER A 310 -1.00 42.38 1.55
C SER A 310 -2.08 41.38 1.13
N ALA A 311 -2.01 40.85 -0.09
CA ALA A 311 -2.96 39.85 -0.58
C ALA A 311 -2.45 38.44 -0.26
N PRO A 312 -3.34 37.49 0.12
CA PRO A 312 -3.00 36.07 0.20
C PRO A 312 -2.30 35.62 -1.08
N ALA A 313 -1.18 34.90 -0.95
CA ALA A 313 -0.54 34.29 -2.10
C ALA A 313 -1.49 33.29 -2.75
N ALA A 314 -1.53 33.28 -4.09
CA ALA A 314 -2.25 32.25 -4.82
C ALA A 314 -1.65 30.87 -4.49
N SER A 315 -2.47 29.82 -4.57
CA SER A 315 -1.99 28.45 -4.42
C SER A 315 -0.83 28.18 -5.39
N PRO A 316 0.23 27.48 -4.96
CA PRO A 316 1.27 27.01 -5.88
C PRO A 316 0.71 26.04 -6.94
N PHE A 317 -0.49 25.51 -6.73
CA PHE A 317 -1.20 24.60 -7.63
C PHE A 317 -2.31 25.29 -8.44
N ALA A 318 -2.40 26.64 -8.43
CA ALA A 318 -3.50 27.37 -9.07
C ALA A 318 -3.64 27.12 -10.58
N GLY A 319 -2.57 26.69 -11.26
CA GLY A 319 -2.57 26.32 -12.68
C GLY A 319 -3.13 24.92 -12.99
N GLU A 320 -3.51 24.15 -11.96
CA GLU A 320 -3.85 22.73 -12.06
C GLU A 320 -5.33 22.47 -11.74
N LEU A 321 -6.20 23.45 -12.02
CA LEU A 321 -7.65 23.31 -11.84
C LEU A 321 -8.17 22.13 -12.69
N VAL A 322 -9.03 21.32 -12.07
CA VAL A 322 -9.67 20.16 -12.71
C VAL A 322 -11.18 20.33 -12.76
N THR A 323 -11.80 19.69 -13.74
CA THR A 323 -13.24 19.45 -13.79
C THR A 323 -13.58 18.09 -13.19
N ALA A 324 -14.87 17.82 -12.95
CA ALA A 324 -15.32 16.49 -12.56
C ALA A 324 -14.97 15.42 -13.63
N GLN A 325 -15.01 15.80 -14.91
CA GLN A 325 -14.70 14.87 -16.01
C GLN A 325 -13.23 14.46 -16.03
N ASP A 326 -12.32 15.36 -15.65
CA ASP A 326 -10.90 15.04 -15.58
C ASP A 326 -10.63 13.98 -14.49
N ILE A 327 -11.21 14.16 -13.29
CA ILE A 327 -11.10 13.19 -12.19
C ILE A 327 -11.72 11.85 -12.60
N ILE A 328 -12.93 11.87 -13.18
CA ILE A 328 -13.62 10.66 -13.67
C ILE A 328 -12.78 9.94 -14.74
N ALA A 329 -12.13 10.68 -15.64
CA ALA A 329 -11.23 10.09 -16.63
C ALA A 329 -10.04 9.40 -15.97
N GLY A 330 -9.46 10.00 -14.92
CA GLY A 330 -8.43 9.37 -14.09
C GLY A 330 -8.92 8.07 -13.42
N TYR A 331 -10.10 8.08 -12.82
CA TYR A 331 -10.69 6.86 -12.24
C TYR A 331 -10.90 5.76 -13.28
N ARG A 332 -11.37 6.11 -14.50
CA ARG A 332 -11.51 5.14 -15.59
C ARG A 332 -10.18 4.48 -15.97
N GLN A 333 -9.08 5.24 -15.96
CA GLN A 333 -7.75 4.67 -16.22
C GLN A 333 -7.31 3.72 -15.11
N ILE A 334 -7.57 4.06 -13.84
CA ILE A 334 -7.30 3.16 -12.71
C ILE A 334 -8.09 1.86 -12.84
N ILE A 335 -9.39 1.97 -13.11
CA ILE A 335 -10.30 0.82 -13.29
C ILE A 335 -9.80 -0.08 -14.42
N GLU A 336 -9.56 0.48 -15.60
CA GLU A 336 -9.11 -0.27 -16.78
C GLU A 336 -7.79 -1.01 -16.50
N ARG A 337 -6.81 -0.33 -15.91
CA ARG A 337 -5.50 -0.92 -15.59
C ARG A 337 -5.59 -2.01 -14.52
N ALA A 338 -6.50 -1.86 -13.55
CA ALA A 338 -6.78 -2.89 -12.55
C ALA A 338 -7.44 -4.13 -13.19
N HIS A 339 -8.46 -3.92 -14.02
CA HIS A 339 -9.19 -5.00 -14.71
C HIS A 339 -8.30 -5.81 -15.65
N GLN A 340 -7.35 -5.18 -16.33
CA GLN A 340 -6.33 -5.88 -17.13
C GLN A 340 -5.58 -6.94 -16.30
N HIS A 341 -5.36 -6.68 -15.01
CA HIS A 341 -4.70 -7.57 -14.06
C HIS A 341 -5.68 -8.42 -13.22
N GLY A 342 -6.99 -8.39 -13.52
CA GLY A 342 -8.01 -9.15 -12.81
C GLY A 342 -8.28 -8.65 -11.39
N ILE A 343 -7.96 -7.38 -11.12
CA ILE A 343 -8.16 -6.74 -9.82
C ILE A 343 -9.49 -6.01 -9.85
N ARG A 344 -10.38 -6.29 -8.89
CA ARG A 344 -11.64 -5.54 -8.74
C ARG A 344 -11.38 -4.15 -8.19
N VAL A 345 -12.15 -3.17 -8.64
CA VAL A 345 -12.08 -1.80 -8.15
C VAL A 345 -13.40 -1.40 -7.51
N PHE A 346 -13.31 -0.86 -6.31
CA PHE A 346 -14.42 -0.25 -5.57
C PHE A 346 -14.12 1.23 -5.41
N LEU A 347 -15.06 2.08 -5.81
CA LEU A 347 -14.93 3.53 -5.64
C LEU A 347 -15.60 3.96 -4.34
N ALA A 348 -14.89 4.70 -3.51
CA ALA A 348 -15.47 5.36 -2.35
C ALA A 348 -15.82 6.81 -2.70
N THR A 349 -16.99 7.29 -2.27
CA THR A 349 -17.40 8.68 -2.51
C THR A 349 -16.52 9.66 -1.71
N LEU A 350 -16.16 10.78 -2.34
CA LEU A 350 -15.41 11.88 -1.72
C LEU A 350 -16.21 12.47 -0.56
N LEU A 351 -15.58 12.68 0.60
CA LEU A 351 -16.24 13.14 1.81
C LEU A 351 -16.76 14.59 1.68
N PRO A 352 -17.79 15.00 2.44
CA PRO A 352 -18.13 16.42 2.58
C PRO A 352 -16.92 17.20 3.10
N TYR A 353 -16.78 18.47 2.71
CA TYR A 353 -15.62 19.28 3.10
C TYR A 353 -15.93 20.76 3.28
N GLU A 354 -17.21 21.13 3.37
CA GLU A 354 -17.58 22.50 3.73
C GLU A 354 -17.05 22.85 5.12
N GLY A 355 -16.26 23.94 5.17
CA GLY A 355 -15.55 24.39 6.36
C GLY A 355 -14.03 24.17 6.29
N ALA A 356 -13.55 23.31 5.38
CA ALA A 356 -12.12 23.09 5.19
C ALA A 356 -11.43 24.34 4.59
N ASP A 357 -10.13 24.50 4.88
CA ASP A 357 -9.35 25.69 4.49
C ASP A 357 -9.37 25.99 2.98
N TYR A 358 -9.50 24.95 2.14
CA TYR A 358 -9.57 25.07 0.69
C TYR A 358 -10.98 24.88 0.10
N TYR A 359 -12.03 24.96 0.93
CA TYR A 359 -13.41 24.83 0.47
C TYR A 359 -13.84 25.97 -0.46
N THR A 360 -14.53 25.61 -1.55
CA THR A 360 -15.29 26.55 -2.38
C THR A 360 -16.59 25.90 -2.87
N GLY A 361 -17.62 26.73 -3.14
CA GLY A 361 -18.87 26.23 -3.74
C GLY A 361 -18.69 25.63 -5.14
N GLU A 362 -17.70 26.12 -5.89
CA GLU A 362 -17.31 25.54 -7.18
C GLU A 362 -16.70 24.14 -7.00
N GLY A 363 -15.79 23.97 -6.04
CA GLY A 363 -15.21 22.68 -5.72
C GLY A 363 -16.26 21.68 -5.22
N GLU A 364 -17.25 22.16 -4.45
CA GLU A 364 -18.38 21.33 -4.02
C GLU A 364 -19.24 20.86 -5.20
N THR A 365 -19.42 21.72 -6.20
CA THR A 365 -20.11 21.34 -7.45
C THR A 365 -19.36 20.21 -8.16
N ILE A 366 -18.02 20.30 -8.22
CA ILE A 366 -17.17 19.25 -8.81
C ILE A 366 -17.26 17.96 -7.99
N ARG A 367 -17.08 18.03 -6.67
CA ARG A 367 -17.13 16.88 -5.75
C ARG A 367 -18.47 16.15 -5.86
N SER A 368 -19.57 16.89 -5.82
CA SER A 368 -20.92 16.34 -5.95
C SER A 368 -21.12 15.63 -7.29
N ALA A 369 -20.62 16.20 -8.39
CA ALA A 369 -20.69 15.57 -9.72
C ALA A 369 -19.86 14.28 -9.81
N VAL A 370 -18.67 14.26 -9.20
CA VAL A 370 -17.84 13.04 -9.10
C VAL A 370 -18.56 11.96 -8.28
N ASN A 371 -19.12 12.32 -7.12
CA ASN A 371 -19.83 11.37 -6.27
C ASN A 371 -21.10 10.81 -6.92
N GLU A 372 -21.84 11.63 -7.66
CA GLU A 372 -22.99 11.16 -8.42
C GLU A 372 -22.57 10.13 -9.48
N TRP A 373 -21.46 10.38 -10.17
CA TRP A 373 -20.91 9.41 -11.12
C TRP A 373 -20.43 8.12 -10.44
N ILE A 374 -19.81 8.21 -9.26
CA ILE A 374 -19.42 7.02 -8.48
C ILE A 374 -20.64 6.15 -8.16
N ARG A 375 -21.75 6.76 -7.74
CA ARG A 375 -22.98 6.06 -7.34
C ARG A 375 -23.73 5.43 -8.52
N THR A 376 -23.73 6.09 -9.67
CA THR A 376 -24.64 5.74 -10.79
C THR A 376 -23.91 5.22 -12.03
N GLY A 377 -22.62 5.48 -12.17
CA GLY A 377 -21.86 5.29 -13.40
C GLY A 377 -21.57 3.84 -13.78
N GLY A 378 -21.61 2.91 -12.80
CA GLY A 378 -21.47 1.46 -13.04
C GLY A 378 -20.14 1.01 -13.66
N ALA A 379 -19.12 1.87 -13.69
CA ALA A 379 -17.82 1.55 -14.30
C ALA A 379 -16.93 0.67 -13.40
N ALA A 380 -17.12 0.76 -12.08
CA ALA A 380 -16.37 0.00 -11.09
C ALA A 380 -17.16 -1.25 -10.64
N ASP A 381 -16.50 -2.18 -9.96
CA ASP A 381 -17.09 -3.43 -9.44
C ASP A 381 -18.00 -3.23 -8.23
N GLY A 382 -18.09 -1.99 -7.73
CA GLY A 382 -18.97 -1.55 -6.67
C GLY A 382 -18.59 -0.16 -6.15
N CYS A 383 -19.40 0.38 -5.26
CA CYS A 383 -19.12 1.63 -4.58
C CYS A 383 -19.39 1.54 -3.07
N PHE A 384 -18.64 2.30 -2.27
CA PHE A 384 -18.90 2.50 -0.84
C PHE A 384 -19.19 3.99 -0.59
N ASP A 385 -20.39 4.30 -0.09
CA ASP A 385 -20.83 5.69 0.05
C ASP A 385 -20.35 6.33 1.36
N PHE A 386 -19.05 6.65 1.42
CA PHE A 386 -18.44 7.30 2.59
C PHE A 386 -18.97 8.71 2.81
N ASP A 387 -19.29 9.46 1.76
CA ASP A 387 -20.00 10.75 1.85
C ASP A 387 -21.29 10.61 2.65
N GLN A 388 -22.17 9.67 2.29
CA GLN A 388 -23.40 9.40 3.03
C GLN A 388 -23.13 8.97 4.48
N ALA A 389 -22.09 8.16 4.70
CA ALA A 389 -21.75 7.65 6.02
C ALA A 389 -21.40 8.77 7.02
N VAL A 390 -20.77 9.86 6.55
CA VAL A 390 -20.21 10.89 7.42
C VAL A 390 -20.87 12.27 7.33
N ARG A 391 -21.67 12.54 6.31
CA ARG A 391 -22.32 13.85 6.16
C ARG A 391 -23.43 14.10 7.16
N ASP A 392 -23.64 15.38 7.46
CA ASP A 392 -24.83 15.84 8.16
C ASP A 392 -26.07 15.62 7.28
N PRO A 393 -27.09 14.84 7.72
CA PRO A 393 -28.31 14.65 6.94
C PRO A 393 -29.08 15.94 6.63
N GLY A 394 -28.97 16.96 7.47
CA GLY A 394 -29.61 18.27 7.29
C GLY A 394 -28.77 19.25 6.45
N HIS A 395 -27.45 19.08 6.41
CA HIS A 395 -26.52 19.91 5.64
C HIS A 395 -25.46 19.03 4.92
N PRO A 396 -25.83 18.34 3.82
CA PRO A 396 -25.02 17.27 3.22
C PRO A 396 -23.63 17.66 2.69
N THR A 397 -23.33 18.96 2.57
CA THR A 397 -22.02 19.50 2.20
C THR A 397 -21.03 19.50 3.38
N ARG A 398 -21.52 19.30 4.61
CA ARG A 398 -20.76 19.29 5.87
C ARG A 398 -20.66 17.89 6.45
N PHE A 399 -19.58 17.64 7.17
CA PHE A 399 -19.52 16.53 8.11
C PHE A 399 -20.61 16.65 9.16
N ARG A 400 -21.13 15.51 9.61
CA ARG A 400 -21.93 15.42 10.84
C ARG A 400 -21.07 15.83 12.03
N ASP A 401 -21.68 16.51 13.00
CA ASP A 401 -21.02 16.87 14.25
C ASP A 401 -20.36 15.65 14.92
N GLY A 402 -19.10 15.83 15.33
CA GLY A 402 -18.29 14.78 15.95
C GLY A 402 -17.64 13.79 14.98
N TYR A 403 -17.92 13.87 13.67
CA TYR A 403 -17.34 12.95 12.67
C TYR A 403 -16.11 13.51 11.96
N HIS A 404 -15.74 14.77 12.20
CA HIS A 404 -14.50 15.38 11.71
C HIS A 404 -13.56 15.73 12.87
N SER A 405 -12.26 15.81 12.57
CA SER A 405 -11.17 16.09 13.52
C SER A 405 -11.10 17.55 14.01
N GLY A 406 -11.86 18.44 13.35
CA GLY A 406 -11.90 19.88 13.62
C GLY A 406 -11.52 20.75 12.44
N ASP A 407 -10.86 20.19 11.42
CA ASP A 407 -10.49 20.90 10.18
C ASP A 407 -11.54 20.80 9.06
N HIS A 408 -12.66 20.14 9.34
CA HIS A 408 -13.77 19.91 8.42
C HIS A 408 -13.38 19.15 7.13
N LEU A 409 -12.24 18.46 7.12
CA LEU A 409 -11.74 17.68 6.00
C LEU A 409 -11.47 16.23 6.41
N HIS A 410 -10.77 16.05 7.53
CA HIS A 410 -10.34 14.74 8.00
C HIS A 410 -11.34 14.17 9.01
N PRO A 411 -11.68 12.87 8.90
CA PRO A 411 -12.54 12.22 9.88
C PRO A 411 -11.94 12.19 11.29
N SER A 412 -12.81 12.23 12.29
CA SER A 412 -12.48 11.83 13.65
C SER A 412 -12.44 10.29 13.76
N ALA A 413 -12.06 9.76 14.92
CA ALA A 413 -12.17 8.32 15.19
C ALA A 413 -13.60 7.75 15.02
N ALA A 414 -14.64 8.57 15.24
CA ALA A 414 -16.03 8.19 15.00
C ALA A 414 -16.39 8.26 13.51
N GLY A 415 -15.89 9.27 12.80
CA GLY A 415 -16.05 9.36 11.34
C GLY A 415 -15.38 8.19 10.61
N TYR A 416 -14.16 7.82 10.99
CA TYR A 416 -13.49 6.64 10.43
C TYR A 416 -14.21 5.33 10.74
N GLN A 417 -14.81 5.20 11.93
CA GLN A 417 -15.67 4.06 12.24
C GLN A 417 -16.88 3.99 11.31
N ALA A 418 -17.57 5.11 11.11
CA ALA A 418 -18.71 5.16 10.20
C ALA A 418 -18.34 4.82 8.75
N MET A 419 -17.18 5.29 8.26
CA MET A 419 -16.65 4.90 6.95
C MET A 419 -16.38 3.39 6.88
N ALA A 420 -15.69 2.84 7.87
CA ALA A 420 -15.39 1.42 7.91
C ALA A 420 -16.68 0.59 7.93
N ASP A 421 -17.70 0.99 8.68
CA ASP A 421 -18.99 0.30 8.78
C ASP A 421 -19.81 0.37 7.48
N ALA A 422 -19.64 1.43 6.69
CA ALA A 422 -20.29 1.60 5.38
C ALA A 422 -19.75 0.66 4.30
N VAL A 423 -18.61 -0.01 4.52
CA VAL A 423 -18.12 -1.05 3.63
C VAL A 423 -18.95 -2.32 3.82
N ASP A 424 -19.79 -2.64 2.84
CA ASP A 424 -20.52 -3.91 2.81
C ASP A 424 -19.56 -5.06 2.47
N LEU A 425 -19.27 -5.91 3.46
CA LEU A 425 -18.37 -7.05 3.31
C LEU A 425 -18.92 -8.11 2.33
N ALA A 426 -20.23 -8.13 2.06
CA ALA A 426 -20.81 -9.07 1.11
C ALA A 426 -20.30 -8.81 -0.32
N VAL A 427 -20.03 -7.55 -0.66
CA VAL A 427 -19.51 -7.15 -1.98
C VAL A 427 -18.08 -7.68 -2.21
N LEU A 428 -17.34 -7.91 -1.12
CA LEU A 428 -15.96 -8.43 -1.13
C LEU A 428 -15.90 -9.96 -1.17
N ARG A 429 -17.04 -10.66 -1.03
CA ARG A 429 -17.08 -12.13 -1.10
C ARG A 429 -16.68 -12.64 -2.48
N GLY A 430 -15.92 -13.74 -2.51
CA GLY A 430 -15.53 -14.41 -3.75
C GLY A 430 -14.47 -13.67 -4.56
N ILE A 431 -13.92 -12.57 -4.05
CA ILE A 431 -12.88 -11.79 -4.74
C ILE A 431 -11.63 -12.61 -5.05
N GLU A 432 -11.37 -13.67 -4.27
CA GLU A 432 -10.29 -14.63 -4.47
C GLU A 432 -10.49 -15.53 -5.70
N THR A 433 -11.74 -15.77 -6.11
CA THR A 433 -12.05 -16.73 -7.19
C THR A 433 -11.79 -16.21 -8.58
N LEU A 434 -11.89 -14.89 -8.80
CA LEU A 434 -11.61 -14.25 -10.09
C LEU A 434 -10.14 -14.37 -10.49
N LYS A 435 -9.23 -14.41 -9.50
CA LYS A 435 -7.80 -14.62 -9.72
C LYS A 435 -7.49 -16.05 -10.17
N ALA A 436 -8.14 -17.04 -9.55
CA ALA A 436 -7.93 -18.46 -9.89
C ALA A 436 -8.43 -18.82 -11.30
N ALA A 437 -9.54 -18.23 -11.74
CA ALA A 437 -10.11 -18.48 -13.07
C ALA A 437 -9.16 -18.12 -14.23
N ARG A 438 -8.33 -17.07 -14.07
CA ARG A 438 -7.42 -16.61 -15.14
C ARG A 438 -6.07 -17.34 -15.14
N ASN A 439 -5.53 -17.72 -13.98
CA ASN A 439 -4.33 -18.57 -13.92
C ASN A 439 -4.55 -19.95 -14.57
N GLY A 440 -5.79 -20.43 -14.61
CA GLY A 440 -6.17 -21.67 -15.30
C GLY A 440 -6.23 -21.56 -16.84
N GLU A 441 -6.43 -20.37 -17.40
CA GLU A 441 -6.52 -20.18 -18.85
C GLU A 441 -5.14 -20.03 -19.54
N GLU A 442 -4.13 -19.51 -18.85
CA GLU A 442 -2.76 -19.39 -19.39
C GLU A 442 -1.99 -20.73 -19.42
N GLY A 443 -2.41 -21.74 -18.66
CA GLY A 443 -1.78 -23.07 -18.64
C GLY A 443 -2.14 -23.97 -19.83
N GLY A 444 -2.99 -23.51 -20.75
CA GLY A 444 -3.75 -24.39 -21.64
C GLY A 444 -3.70 -24.03 -23.13
N LYS A 445 -2.60 -23.52 -23.69
CA LYS A 445 -2.35 -23.55 -25.15
C LYS A 445 -0.93 -23.12 -25.49
N GLN A 446 0.01 -24.08 -25.50
CA GLN A 446 1.16 -23.96 -26.40
C GLN A 446 0.70 -24.30 -27.82
N PRO A 447 0.96 -23.46 -28.83
CA PRO A 447 0.85 -23.89 -30.22
C PRO A 447 1.96 -24.92 -30.48
N ARG A 448 1.57 -26.14 -30.86
CA ARG A 448 2.53 -27.12 -31.39
C ARG A 448 3.08 -26.62 -32.74
N PRO A 449 4.36 -26.91 -33.05
CA PRO A 449 5.07 -26.36 -34.20
C PRO A 449 4.42 -26.69 -35.55
#